data_AF-A0A1V4AGI1-F1
#
_entry.id   AF-A0A1V4AGI1-F1
#
_cell.length_a   1.000
_cell.length_b   1.000
_cell.length_c   1.000
_cell.angle_alpha   90.00
_cell.angle_beta   90.00
_cell.angle_gamma   90.00
#
_symmetry.space_group_name_H-M   'P 1'
#
loop_
_entity.id
_entity.type
_entity.pdbx_description
1 polymer ?
#
loop_
_entity_poly.entity_id
_entity_poly.type
_entity_poly.pdbx_seq_one_letter_code
_entity_poly.pdbx_strand_id
1 'polypeptide(L)' 'MRNRGLLEVVKDDGDRRRKLVTVTGSGGELVAGLAPAAAAVHDQMLAHFSVKERDHFLDLLRRAVQGPRP' A
#
# COMPACT_ATOMS: atom_id res chain seq x y z
N MET A 1 -6.39 -13.03 -4.15
CA MET A 1 -6.74 -12.33 -2.90
C MET A 1 -8.14 -12.69 -2.43
N ARG A 2 -9.20 -12.40 -3.21
CA ARG A 2 -10.59 -12.77 -2.85
C ARG A 2 -10.82 -14.28 -2.72
N ASN A 3 -10.35 -15.08 -3.69
CA ASN A 3 -10.42 -16.55 -3.63
C ASN A 3 -9.53 -17.16 -2.52
N ARG A 4 -8.66 -16.36 -1.89
CA ARG A 4 -7.83 -16.75 -0.74
C ARG A 4 -8.42 -16.25 0.58
N GLY A 5 -9.61 -15.63 0.57
CA GLY A 5 -10.28 -15.10 1.76
C GLY A 5 -9.64 -13.84 2.37
N LEU A 6 -8.73 -13.17 1.66
CA LEU A 6 -7.95 -12.03 2.21
C LEU A 6 -8.62 -10.68 1.97
N LEU A 7 -9.59 -10.64 1.05
CA LEU A 7 -10.38 -9.46 0.72
C LEU A 7 -11.83 -9.89 0.61
N GLU A 8 -12.73 -9.00 1.04
CA GLU A 8 -14.17 -9.11 0.80
C GLU A 8 -14.66 -7.94 -0.05
N VAL A 9 -15.77 -8.14 -0.76
CA VAL A 9 -16.40 -7.10 -1.56
C VAL A 9 -17.80 -6.88 -1.02
N VAL A 10 -18.00 -5.74 -0.37
CA VAL A 10 -19.28 -5.35 0.22
C VAL A 10 -19.96 -4.35 -0.72
N LYS A 11 -21.29 -4.37 -0.80
CA LYS A 11 -22.03 -3.32 -1.51
C LYS A 11 -22.05 -2.07 -0.64
N ASP A 12 -21.88 -0.92 -1.27
CA ASP A 12 -22.03 0.36 -0.57
C ASP A 12 -23.51 0.61 -0.26
N ASP A 13 -23.81 1.02 0.97
CA ASP A 13 -25.19 1.24 1.44
C ASP A 13 -25.85 2.48 0.80
N GLY A 14 -25.07 3.41 0.25
CA GLY A 14 -25.56 4.63 -0.41
C GLY A 14 -25.74 4.52 -1.93
N ASP A 15 -24.98 3.65 -2.61
CA ASP A 15 -25.20 3.27 -4.01
C ASP A 15 -24.80 1.81 -4.23
N ARG A 16 -25.79 0.93 -4.41
CA ARG A 16 -25.61 -0.52 -4.61
C ARG A 16 -24.85 -0.89 -5.89
N ARG A 17 -24.59 0.07 -6.80
CA ARG A 17 -23.71 -0.11 -7.97
C ARG A 17 -22.24 0.01 -7.61
N ARG A 18 -21.91 0.64 -6.46
CA ARG A 18 -20.55 0.72 -5.94
C ARG A 18 -20.20 -0.54 -5.17
N LYS A 19 -18.98 -1.03 -5.42
CA LYS A 19 -18.38 -2.17 -4.72
C LYS A 19 -17.27 -1.64 -3.84
N LEU A 20 -17.38 -1.85 -2.54
CA LEU A 20 -16.34 -1.54 -1.57
C LEU A 20 -15.48 -2.78 -1.37
N VAL A 21 -14.16 -2.64 -1.46
CA VAL A 21 -13.23 -3.75 -1.21
C VAL A 21 -12.65 -3.55 0.18
N THR A 22 -12.87 -4.50 1.08
CA THR A 22 -12.39 -4.46 2.46
C THR A 22 -11.38 -5.57 2.69
N VAL A 23 -10.38 -5.29 3.52
CA VAL A 23 -9.43 -6.32 3.98
C VAL A 23 -10.10 -7.13 5.08
N THR A 24 -10.10 -8.46 4.95
CA THR A 24 -10.63 -9.35 6.00
C THR A 24 -9.67 -9.44 7.18
N GLY A 25 -10.10 -10.01 8.31
CA GLY A 25 -9.20 -10.25 9.45
C GLY A 25 -7.93 -11.04 9.06
N SER A 26 -8.09 -12.13 8.31
CA SER A 26 -6.96 -12.93 7.81
C SER A 26 -6.10 -12.18 6.79
N GLY A 27 -6.70 -11.26 6.01
CA GLY A 27 -5.97 -10.31 5.18
C GLY A 27 -5.09 -9.37 6.01
N GLY A 28 -5.63 -8.84 7.10
CA GLY A 28 -4.91 -7.97 8.03
C GLY A 28 -3.74 -8.68 8.71
N GLU A 29 -3.96 -9.90 9.19
CA GLU A 29 -2.92 -10.75 9.79
C GLU A 29 -1.78 -11.04 8.80
N LEU A 30 -2.12 -11.35 7.54
CA LEU A 30 -1.11 -11.57 6.50
C LEU A 30 -0.28 -10.30 6.23
N VAL A 31 -0.92 -9.14 6.16
CA VAL A 31 -0.22 -7.85 5.98
C VAL A 31 0.70 -7.59 7.16
N ALA A 32 0.23 -7.78 8.39
CA ALA A 32 1.03 -7.61 9.59
C ALA A 32 2.25 -8.56 9.60
N GLY A 33 2.08 -9.81 9.17
CA GLY A 33 3.17 -10.78 9.06
C GLY A 33 4.20 -10.45 7.98
N LEU A 34 3.77 -9.82 6.87
CA LEU A 34 4.66 -9.44 5.76
C LEU A 34 5.35 -8.09 5.98
N ALA A 35 4.77 -7.20 6.79
CA ALA A 35 5.28 -5.84 6.99
C ALA A 35 6.77 -5.79 7.40
N PRO A 36 7.27 -6.64 8.32
CA PRO A 36 8.69 -6.63 8.68
C PRO A 36 9.62 -7.02 7.51
N ALA A 37 9.24 -8.03 6.72
CA ALA A 37 10.04 -8.47 5.57
C ALA A 37 10.05 -7.39 4.47
N ALA A 38 8.93 -6.74 4.24
CA ALA A 38 8.83 -5.63 3.30
C ALA A 38 9.70 -4.44 3.75
N ALA A 39 9.69 -4.11 5.04
CA ALA A 39 10.54 -3.07 5.61
C ALA A 39 12.04 -3.41 5.45
N ALA A 40 12.43 -4.66 5.72
CA ALA A 40 13.82 -5.10 5.56
C ALA A 40 14.30 -4.98 4.10
N VAL A 41 13.46 -5.35 3.12
CA VAL A 41 13.79 -5.18 1.70
C VAL A 41 13.91 -3.69 1.34
N HIS A 42 13.01 -2.86 1.86
CA HIS A 42 13.07 -1.41 1.66
C HIS A 42 14.37 -0.80 2.21
N ASP A 43 14.76 -1.19 3.42
CA ASP A 43 15.99 -0.73 4.06
C ASP A 43 17.24 -1.17 3.30
N GLN A 44 17.28 -2.41 2.83
CA GLN A 44 18.39 -2.92 2.01
C GLN A 44 18.51 -2.17 0.68
N MET A 45 17.38 -1.95 0.01
CA MET A 45 17.34 -1.24 -1.27
C MET A 45 17.84 0.21 -1.13
N LEU A 46 17.54 0.85 0.01
CA LEU A 46 17.93 2.23 0.27
C LEU A 46 19.22 2.39 1.09
N ALA A 47 19.90 1.28 1.42
CA ALA A 47 21.04 1.27 2.33
C ALA A 47 22.16 2.25 1.92
N HIS A 48 22.34 2.46 0.61
CA HIS A 48 23.39 3.31 0.04
C HIS A 48 23.05 4.81 0.05
N PHE A 49 21.81 5.18 0.39
CA PHE A 49 21.38 6.56 0.51
C PHE A 49 21.42 7.03 1.96
N SER A 50 21.92 8.24 2.17
CA SER A 50 21.73 8.98 3.41
C SER A 50 20.25 9.28 3.66
N VAL A 51 19.89 9.58 4.91
CA VAL A 51 18.51 9.91 5.29
C VAL A 51 17.95 11.06 4.42
N LYS A 52 18.77 12.10 4.19
CA LYS A 52 18.37 13.26 3.35
C LYS A 52 18.09 12.87 1.90
N GLU A 53 18.88 11.96 1.33
CA GLU A 53 18.67 11.48 -0.04
C GLU A 53 17.41 10.61 -0.14
N ARG A 54 17.12 9.79 0.87
CA ARG A 54 15.88 9.01 0.94
C ARG A 54 14.65 9.93 1.00
N ASP A 55 14.69 10.95 1.83
CA ASP A 55 13.62 11.95 1.95
C ASP A 55 13.40 12.68 0.62
N HIS A 56 14.50 13.10 -0.03
CA HIS A 56 14.43 13.75 -1.33
C HIS A 56 13.87 12.83 -2.42
N PHE A 57 14.30 11.57 -2.46
CA PHE A 57 13.78 10.58 -3.41
C PHE A 57 12.28 10.36 -3.24
N LEU A 58 11.79 10.28 -2.00
CA LEU A 58 10.36 10.17 -1.72
C LEU A 58 9.57 11.41 -2.16
N ASP A 59 10.13 12.61 -2.03
CA ASP A 59 9.50 13.84 -2.56
C ASP A 59 9.35 13.78 -4.08
N LEU A 60 10.40 13.37 -4.80
CA LEU A 60 10.36 13.22 -6.25
C LEU A 60 9.31 12.18 -6.70
N LEU A 61 9.23 11.03 -6.01
CA LEU A 61 8.22 10.02 -6.31
C LEU A 61 6.79 10.53 -6.09
N ARG A 62 6.54 11.25 -4.99
CA ARG A 62 5.23 11.85 -4.72
C ARG A 62 4.83 12.82 -5.82
N ARG A 63 5.76 13.67 -6.27
CA ARG A 63 5.53 14.61 -7.38
C ARG A 63 5.26 13.88 -8.69
N ALA A 64 5.97 12.80 -8.98
CA ALA A 64 5.78 12.02 -10.20
C ALA A 64 4.38 11.36 -10.27
N VAL A 65 3.87 10.85 -9.14
CA VAL A 65 2.58 10.16 -9.07
C VAL A 65 1.38 11.12 -9.09
N GLN A 66 1.53 12.35 -8.62
CA GLN A 66 0.44 13.34 -8.63
C GLN A 66 0.09 13.84 -10.05
N GLY A 67 0.98 13.66 -11.04
CA GLY A 67 0.82 14.21 -12.39
C GLY A 67 0.82 15.75 -12.42
N PRO A 68 0.89 16.38 -13.61
CA PRO A 68 0.63 17.81 -13.71
C PRO A 68 -0.82 18.09 -13.29
N ARG A 69 -1.00 19.04 -12.36
CA ARG A 69 -2.33 19.55 -11.99
C ARG A 69 -2.96 20.17 -13.26
N PRO A 70 -4.21 19.82 -13.64
CA PRO A 70 -4.87 20.44 -14.79
C PRO A 70 -5.09 21.93 -14.58
#